data_AF-A0A1I4A654-F1
#
_entry.id   AF-A0A1I4A654-F1
#
_cell.length_a   1.000
_cell.length_b   1.000
_cell.length_c   1.000
_cell.angle_alpha   90.00
_cell.angle_beta   90.00
_cell.angle_gamma   90.00
#
_symmetry.space_group_name_H-M   'P 1'
#
loop_
_entity.id
_entity.type
_entity.pdbx_description
1 polymer ?
#
loop_
_entity_poly.entity_id
_entity_poly.type
_entity_poly.pdbx_seq_one_letter_code
_entity_poly.pdbx_strand_id
1 'polypeptide(L)'
;MRRPLACALLLLALTPALSPAAQAACAVEDAGLEPAIAEKKELQEAKNAQIVRDLRTLRDAAIVLESYGFPKECKELVAILKELTAKPETTIKRSGDTDEEKAEEIQESREPKAGPKDPRAR
;
A
#
# COMPACT_ATOMS: atom_id res chain seq x y z
N MET A 1 24.79 -40.53 57.85
CA MET A 1 23.48 -39.85 57.96
C MET A 1 23.51 -38.59 57.09
N ARG A 2 22.44 -38.39 56.31
CA ARG A 2 21.83 -37.15 55.75
C ARG A 2 22.55 -35.82 56.08
N ARG A 3 22.68 -34.76 55.27
CA ARG A 3 22.49 -34.37 53.85
C ARG A 3 23.14 -32.94 53.76
N PRO A 4 23.41 -32.39 52.57
CA PRO A 4 24.25 -31.21 52.35
C PRO A 4 23.48 -29.88 52.51
N LEU A 5 24.15 -28.82 52.99
CA LEU A 5 23.69 -27.43 52.77
C LEU A 5 24.55 -26.80 51.68
N ALA A 6 24.12 -26.98 50.43
CA ALA A 6 24.50 -26.07 49.36
C ALA A 6 23.60 -24.83 49.48
N CYS A 7 24.17 -23.71 49.90
CA CYS A 7 23.50 -22.42 49.84
C CYS A 7 23.31 -22.06 48.36
N ALA A 8 22.07 -22.20 47.88
CA ALA A 8 21.67 -21.80 46.55
C ALA A 8 21.77 -20.27 46.42
N LEU A 9 22.76 -19.81 45.67
CA LEU A 9 22.81 -18.47 45.11
C LEU A 9 21.66 -18.33 44.10
N LEU A 10 20.56 -17.72 44.53
CA LEU A 10 19.50 -17.24 43.65
C LEU A 10 20.03 -16.01 42.90
N LEU A 11 20.70 -16.25 41.78
CA LEU A 11 20.94 -15.23 40.76
C LEU A 11 19.59 -14.85 40.15
N LEU A 12 19.13 -13.66 40.52
CA LEU A 12 18.00 -12.97 39.90
C LEU A 12 18.38 -12.72 38.43
N ALA A 13 18.02 -13.66 37.55
CA ALA A 13 18.09 -13.43 36.11
C ALA A 13 17.01 -12.41 35.75
N LEU A 14 17.35 -11.13 35.77
CA LEU A 14 16.66 -10.11 34.99
C LEU A 14 16.88 -10.48 33.52
N THR A 15 16.05 -11.37 33.00
CA THR A 15 15.86 -11.46 31.57
C THR A 15 15.16 -10.17 31.17
N PRO A 16 15.76 -9.29 30.35
CA PRO A 16 14.93 -8.35 29.63
C PRO A 16 13.97 -9.22 28.84
N ALA A 17 12.68 -9.15 29.17
CA ALA A 17 11.62 -9.64 28.31
C ALA A 17 11.68 -8.78 27.05
N LEU A 18 12.63 -9.12 26.17
CA LEU A 18 12.70 -8.64 24.81
C LEU A 18 11.53 -9.35 24.12
N SER A 19 10.33 -8.77 24.25
CA SER A 19 9.10 -9.28 23.63
C SER A 19 9.34 -9.48 22.13
N PRO A 20 9.51 -10.71 21.63
CA PRO A 20 9.62 -10.96 20.20
C PRO A 20 8.21 -11.32 19.72
N ALA A 21 7.33 -10.33 19.63
CA ALA A 21 5.97 -10.56 19.15
C ALA A 21 5.31 -9.32 18.52
N ALA A 22 6.09 -8.30 18.16
CA ALA A 22 5.70 -7.35 17.11
C ALA A 22 6.26 -7.80 15.74
N GLN A 23 6.52 -9.09 15.58
CA GLN A 23 7.02 -9.69 14.35
C GLN A 23 5.84 -10.03 13.43
N ALA A 24 5.79 -9.31 12.31
CA ALA A 24 5.13 -9.71 11.06
C ALA A 24 3.63 -10.04 11.16
N ALA A 25 2.82 -9.11 11.67
CA ALA A 25 1.38 -9.29 11.56
C ALA A 25 0.93 -9.20 10.09
N CYS A 26 1.62 -8.44 9.23
CA CYS A 26 1.16 -8.18 7.87
C CYS A 26 2.07 -8.77 6.79
N ALA A 27 3.36 -8.98 7.09
CA ALA A 27 4.33 -9.68 6.23
C ALA A 27 4.18 -9.28 4.76
N VAL A 28 4.15 -7.96 4.49
CA VAL A 28 3.81 -7.41 3.18
C VAL A 28 4.78 -7.91 2.10
N GLU A 29 6.05 -8.04 2.45
CA GLU A 29 7.11 -8.55 1.58
C GLU A 29 6.90 -10.04 1.23
N ASP A 30 6.43 -10.84 2.19
CA ASP A 30 6.12 -12.27 1.99
C ASP A 30 4.77 -12.50 1.30
N ALA A 31 3.94 -11.46 1.17
CA ALA A 31 2.60 -11.58 0.60
C ALA A 31 2.59 -11.77 -0.93
N GLY A 32 3.75 -11.69 -1.61
CA GLY A 32 3.88 -11.92 -3.05
C GLY A 32 3.21 -10.85 -3.91
N LEU A 33 3.00 -9.65 -3.37
CA LEU A 33 2.24 -8.57 -4.02
C LEU A 33 2.95 -8.00 -5.24
N GLU A 34 4.27 -7.75 -5.18
CA GLU A 34 4.99 -7.22 -6.33
C GLU A 34 5.04 -8.22 -7.51
N PRO A 35 5.37 -9.50 -7.31
CA PRO A 35 5.23 -10.50 -8.37
C PRO A 35 3.81 -10.55 -8.95
N ALA A 36 2.79 -10.51 -8.09
CA ALA A 36 1.38 -10.53 -8.53
C ALA A 36 0.98 -9.30 -9.38
N ILE A 37 1.64 -8.15 -9.17
CA ILE A 37 1.45 -6.95 -10.02
C ILE A 37 2.26 -7.09 -11.32
N ALA A 38 3.52 -7.54 -11.22
CA ALA A 38 4.46 -7.56 -12.35
C ALA A 38 4.16 -8.67 -13.39
N GLU A 39 3.57 -9.79 -12.99
CA GLU A 39 3.36 -10.96 -13.86
C GLU A 39 2.08 -10.91 -14.71
N LYS A 40 1.15 -9.99 -14.42
CA LYS A 40 -0.12 -9.88 -15.15
C LYS A 40 0.07 -9.14 -16.46
N LYS A 41 -0.20 -9.80 -17.59
CA LYS A 41 -0.04 -9.21 -18.94
C LYS A 41 -0.90 -7.97 -19.13
N GLU A 42 -2.11 -7.99 -18.57
CA GLU A 42 -3.06 -6.88 -18.62
C GLU A 42 -2.45 -5.63 -17.95
N LEU A 43 -1.75 -5.80 -16.83
CA LEU A 43 -1.10 -4.69 -16.11
C LEU A 43 0.19 -4.21 -16.80
N GLN A 44 0.82 -5.02 -17.66
CA GLN A 44 2.04 -4.65 -18.39
C GLN A 44 1.78 -3.70 -19.57
N GLU A 45 0.53 -3.55 -20.02
CA GLU A 45 0.20 -2.64 -21.11
C GLU A 45 0.50 -1.18 -20.72
N ALA A 46 1.13 -0.42 -21.62
CA ALA A 46 1.55 0.96 -21.35
C ALA A 46 0.39 1.87 -20.90
N LYS A 47 -0.82 1.66 -21.44
CA LYS A 47 -2.03 2.39 -21.07
C LYS A 47 -2.45 2.17 -19.61
N ASN A 48 -2.02 1.07 -19.00
CA ASN A 48 -2.32 0.68 -17.63
C ASN A 48 -1.18 1.06 -16.65
N ALA A 49 -0.19 1.86 -17.09
CA ALA A 49 0.92 2.24 -16.23
C ALA A 49 0.48 3.00 -14.97
N GLN A 50 -0.61 3.77 -15.04
CA GLN A 50 -1.15 4.47 -13.86
C GLN A 50 -1.67 3.49 -12.81
N ILE A 51 -2.50 2.51 -13.20
CA ILE A 51 -3.02 1.54 -12.23
C ILE A 51 -1.93 0.69 -11.60
N VAL A 52 -0.86 0.38 -12.34
CA VAL A 52 0.32 -0.29 -11.76
C VAL A 52 0.98 0.57 -10.70
N ARG A 53 1.12 1.88 -10.92
CA ARG A 53 1.64 2.81 -9.90
C ARG A 53 0.74 2.86 -8.67
N ASP A 54 -0.58 2.87 -8.86
CA ASP A 54 -1.54 2.92 -7.76
C ASP A 54 -1.49 1.63 -6.92
N LEU A 55 -1.45 0.46 -7.56
CA LEU A 55 -1.30 -0.84 -6.87
C LEU A 55 0.01 -0.92 -6.07
N ARG A 56 1.12 -0.41 -6.61
CA ARG A 56 2.40 -0.32 -5.89
C ARG A 56 2.35 0.69 -4.76
N THR A 57 1.65 1.81 -4.93
CA THR A 57 1.44 2.81 -3.86
C THR A 57 0.64 2.20 -2.70
N LEU A 58 -0.39 1.39 -2.98
CA LEU A 58 -1.14 0.66 -1.95
C LEU A 58 -0.27 -0.39 -1.24
N ARG A 59 0.62 -1.09 -1.96
CA ARG A 59 1.61 -2.00 -1.36
C ARG A 59 2.52 -1.24 -0.39
N ASP A 60 3.06 -0.09 -0.82
CA ASP A 60 3.95 0.72 0.01
C ASP A 60 3.22 1.31 1.22
N ALA A 61 1.95 1.68 1.07
CA ALA A 61 1.09 2.08 2.19
C ALA A 61 0.90 0.96 3.22
N ALA A 62 0.81 -0.31 2.79
CA ALA A 62 0.76 -1.44 3.73
C ALA A 62 2.06 -1.55 4.55
N ILE A 63 3.23 -1.34 3.93
CA ILE A 63 4.52 -1.29 4.64
C ILE A 63 4.52 -0.17 5.69
N VAL A 64 3.98 1.00 5.35
CA VAL A 64 3.82 2.11 6.30
C VAL A 64 2.89 1.72 7.46
N LEU A 65 1.73 1.12 7.18
CA LEU A 65 0.80 0.68 8.23
C LEU A 65 1.44 -0.33 9.19
N GLU A 66 2.18 -1.30 8.66
CA GLU A 66 2.93 -2.26 9.47
C GLU A 66 3.99 -1.55 10.33
N SER A 67 4.77 -0.65 9.73
CA SER A 67 5.85 0.09 10.42
C SER A 67 5.35 0.99 11.56
N TYR A 68 4.12 1.50 11.45
CA TYR A 68 3.52 2.39 12.46
C TYR A 68 2.62 1.66 13.48
N GLY A 69 2.57 0.33 13.44
CA GLY A 69 1.82 -0.45 14.43
C GLY A 69 0.32 -0.51 14.17
N PHE A 70 -0.10 -0.48 12.90
CA PHE A 70 -1.48 -0.71 12.43
C PHE A 70 -1.63 -2.09 11.77
N PRO A 71 -1.45 -3.20 12.50
CA PRO A 71 -1.38 -4.55 11.92
C PRO A 71 -2.71 -5.04 11.35
N LYS A 72 -3.84 -4.55 11.88
CA LYS A 72 -5.18 -4.94 11.40
C LYS A 72 -5.46 -4.29 10.04
N GLU A 73 -5.22 -3.00 9.96
CA GLU A 73 -5.41 -2.18 8.76
C GLU A 73 -4.47 -2.64 7.65
N CYS A 74 -3.22 -2.97 7.99
CA CYS A 74 -2.30 -3.54 7.03
C CYS A 74 -2.81 -4.87 6.45
N LYS A 75 -3.29 -5.81 7.29
CA LYS A 75 -3.87 -7.08 6.81
C LYS A 75 -5.06 -6.86 5.88
N GLU A 76 -5.94 -5.94 6.24
CA GLU A 76 -7.09 -5.56 5.42
C GLU A 76 -6.65 -5.02 4.07
N LEU A 77 -5.68 -4.10 4.05
CA LEU A 77 -5.14 -3.53 2.81
C LEU A 77 -4.46 -4.59 1.93
N VAL A 78 -3.65 -5.48 2.51
CA VAL A 78 -3.02 -6.59 1.78
C VAL A 78 -4.07 -7.52 1.18
N ALA A 79 -5.15 -7.83 1.90
CA ALA A 79 -6.23 -8.66 1.38
C ALA A 79 -6.96 -7.99 0.21
N ILE A 80 -7.25 -6.70 0.32
CA ILE A 80 -7.83 -5.90 -0.78
C ILE A 80 -6.89 -5.92 -2.00
N LEU A 81 -5.60 -5.68 -1.79
CA LEU A 81 -4.64 -5.64 -2.89
C LEU A 81 -4.50 -7.00 -3.59
N LYS A 82 -4.58 -8.11 -2.85
CA LYS A 82 -4.66 -9.47 -3.43
C LYS A 82 -5.90 -9.65 -4.29
N GLU A 83 -7.06 -9.14 -3.87
CA GLU A 83 -8.27 -9.20 -4.69
C GLU A 83 -8.14 -8.37 -5.98
N LEU A 84 -7.61 -7.15 -5.87
CA LEU A 84 -7.41 -6.25 -7.00
C LEU A 84 -6.45 -6.84 -8.05
N THR A 85 -5.34 -7.42 -7.60
CA THR A 85 -4.33 -8.06 -8.47
C THR A 85 -4.79 -9.40 -9.04
N ALA A 86 -5.70 -10.11 -8.36
CA ALA A 86 -6.32 -11.33 -8.88
C ALA A 86 -7.30 -11.09 -10.03
N LYS A 87 -7.86 -9.88 -10.15
CA LYS A 87 -8.88 -9.51 -11.14
C LYS A 87 -8.47 -8.28 -11.97
N PRO A 88 -7.32 -8.30 -12.67
CA PRO A 88 -6.72 -7.11 -13.27
C PRO A 88 -7.65 -6.42 -14.27
N GLU A 89 -8.39 -7.16 -15.12
CA GLU A 89 -9.33 -6.58 -16.08
C GLU A 89 -10.45 -5.76 -15.41
N THR A 90 -11.01 -6.27 -14.31
CA THR A 90 -12.07 -5.57 -13.56
C THR A 90 -11.51 -4.35 -12.86
N THR A 91 -10.32 -4.48 -12.28
CA THR A 91 -9.60 -3.40 -11.59
C THR A 91 -9.27 -2.26 -12.55
N ILE A 92 -8.72 -2.59 -13.74
CA ILE A 92 -8.47 -1.62 -14.83
C ILE A 92 -9.76 -0.91 -15.22
N LYS A 93 -10.81 -1.67 -15.56
CA LYS A 93 -12.08 -1.10 -16.02
C LYS A 93 -12.70 -0.14 -15.00
N ARG A 94 -12.69 -0.49 -13.72
CA ARG A 94 -13.28 0.35 -12.66
C ARG A 94 -12.41 1.54 -12.27
N SER A 95 -11.10 1.46 -12.47
CA SER A 95 -10.20 2.60 -12.23
C SER A 95 -10.33 3.70 -13.28
N GLY A 96 -10.63 3.33 -14.54
CA GLY A 96 -10.84 4.28 -15.64
C GLY A 96 -12.24 4.89 -15.70
N ASP A 97 -13.24 4.27 -15.07
CA ASP A 97 -14.63 4.76 -15.01
C ASP A 97 -14.81 5.91 -14.00
N THR A 98 -13.78 6.73 -13.81
CA THR A 98 -13.84 7.91 -12.94
C THR A 98 -14.14 9.15 -13.79
N ASP A 99 -14.97 10.06 -13.28
CA ASP A 99 -15.39 11.27 -13.98
C ASP A 99 -14.21 12.21 -14.36
N GLU A 100 -13.00 11.95 -13.87
CA GLU A 100 -11.76 12.68 -14.20
C GLU A 100 -11.40 12.54 -15.68
N GLU A 101 -11.51 11.34 -16.29
CA GLU A 101 -11.22 11.16 -17.73
C GLU A 101 -12.19 12.00 -18.59
N LYS A 102 -13.45 12.07 -18.14
CA LYS A 102 -14.49 12.91 -18.75
C LYS A 102 -14.27 14.40 -18.47
N ALA A 103 -13.70 14.74 -17.32
CA ALA A 103 -13.32 16.11 -16.99
C ALA A 103 -12.12 16.58 -17.82
N GLU A 104 -11.14 15.72 -18.09
CA GLU A 104 -10.01 16.00 -18.99
C GLU A 104 -10.49 16.22 -20.43
N GLU A 105 -11.39 15.38 -20.95
CA GLU A 105 -12.00 15.57 -22.28
C GLU A 105 -12.76 16.92 -22.37
N ILE A 106 -13.46 17.32 -21.30
CA ILE A 106 -14.12 18.63 -21.21
C ILE A 106 -13.12 19.78 -21.11
N GLN A 107 -11.96 19.58 -20.48
CA GLN A 107 -10.92 20.61 -20.36
C GLN A 107 -10.17 20.80 -21.69
N GLU A 108 -9.82 19.73 -22.39
CA GLU A 108 -9.17 19.79 -23.71
C GLU A 108 -10.08 20.43 -24.76
N SER A 109 -11.39 20.22 -24.67
CA SER A 109 -12.38 20.80 -25.60
C SER A 109 -12.77 22.25 -25.28
N ARG A 110 -12.27 22.85 -24.20
CA ARG A 110 -12.53 24.26 -23.88
C ARG A 110 -11.59 25.19 -24.64
N GLU A 111 -12.18 26.05 -25.47
CA GLU A 111 -11.43 27.20 -26.02
C GLU A 111 -11.01 28.16 -24.90
N PRO A 112 -9.80 28.75 -24.97
CA PRO A 112 -9.35 29.74 -24.00
C PRO A 112 -10.31 30.91 -23.97
N LYS A 113 -10.82 31.28 -22.78
CA LYS A 113 -11.62 32.49 -22.62
C LYS A 113 -10.77 33.68 -23.07
N ALA A 114 -11.17 34.33 -24.16
CA ALA A 114 -10.55 35.58 -24.58
C ALA A 114 -10.53 36.54 -23.39
N GLY A 115 -9.33 36.96 -22.99
CA GLY A 115 -9.13 37.86 -21.86
C GLY A 115 -9.93 39.16 -22.03
N PRO A 116 -10.19 39.91 -20.94
CA PRO A 116 -10.92 41.15 -21.01
C PRO A 116 -10.32 42.05 -22.09
N LYS A 117 -11.12 42.48 -23.07
CA LYS A 117 -10.68 43.49 -24.04
C LYS A 117 -10.37 44.76 -23.26
N ASP A 118 -9.09 45.12 -23.18
CA ASP A 118 -8.65 46.34 -22.53
C ASP A 118 -9.32 47.54 -23.23
N PRO A 119 -10.18 48.33 -22.54
CA PRO A 119 -10.85 49.47 -23.14
C PRO A 119 -9.91 50.66 -23.42
N ARG A 120 -8.63 50.60 -23.04
CA ARG A 120 -7.68 51.72 -23.15
C ARG A 120 -6.81 51.73 -24.41
N ALA A 121 -7.07 50.88 -25.39
CA ALA A 121 -6.47 51.01 -26.71
C ALA A 121 -7.35 51.87 -27.64
N ARG A 122 -7.43 53.18 -27.38
CA ARG A 122 -7.84 54.18 -28.39
C ARG A 122 -7.31 55.57 -28.06
#